data_AF-A0A971V0G9-F1
#
_entry.id   AF-A0A971V0G9-F1
#
_cell.length_a   1.000
_cell.length_b   1.000
_cell.length_c   1.000
_cell.angle_alpha   90.00
_cell.angle_beta   90.00
_cell.angle_gamma   90.00
#
_symmetry.space_group_name_H-M   'P 1'
#
loop_
_entity.id
_entity.type
_entity.pdbx_description
1 polymer ?
#
loop_
_entity_poly.entity_id
_entity_poly.type
_entity_poly.pdbx_seq_one_letter_code
_entity_poly.pdbx_strand_id
1 'polypeptide(L)'
;QCILDSIMDRFYDMGAEKLAYAGMDDAGEMSAWYVFNAIGLYTYSPADPEYIISVPLFNEVKFSLGKGKECTIRKEGNGKKIKQIKYDNKPIEGWFIQHDQLLQGKELVITTE
;
A
#
# COMPACT_ATOMS: atom_id res chain seq x y z
N GLN A 1 -5.30 9.53 2.28
CA GLN A 1 -3.87 9.84 2.47
C GLN A 1 -3.62 10.37 3.89
N CYS A 2 -3.85 11.64 4.22
CA CYS A 2 -3.61 12.16 5.58
C CYS A 2 -4.28 11.38 6.73
N ILE A 3 -5.50 10.88 6.53
CA ILE A 3 -6.18 10.05 7.53
C ILE A 3 -5.49 8.68 7.71
N LEU A 4 -5.01 8.06 6.63
CA LEU A 4 -4.28 6.79 6.70
C LEU A 4 -2.96 6.97 7.47
N ASP A 5 -2.23 8.05 7.18
CA ASP A 5 -1.01 8.39 7.92
C ASP A 5 -1.30 8.54 9.41
N SER A 6 -2.38 9.26 9.77
CA SER A 6 -2.76 9.45 11.16
C SER A 6 -3.16 8.15 11.85
N ILE A 7 -3.77 7.20 11.15
CA ILE A 7 -4.18 5.92 11.73
C ILE A 7 -2.94 5.05 11.96
N MET A 8 -2.10 4.90 10.93
CA MET A 8 -0.88 4.10 11.01
C MET A 8 0.09 4.63 12.08
N ASP A 9 0.25 5.95 12.20
CA ASP A 9 1.15 6.58 13.18
C ASP A 9 0.66 6.44 14.63
N ARG A 10 -0.66 6.49 14.86
CA ARG A 10 -1.23 6.58 16.21
C ARG A 10 -1.71 5.26 16.79
N PHE A 11 -2.06 4.30 15.94
CA PHE A 11 -2.74 3.06 16.35
C PHE A 11 -1.93 1.78 16.09
N TYR A 12 -0.72 1.91 15.54
CA TYR A 12 0.21 0.81 15.29
C TYR A 12 1.62 1.22 15.73
N ASP A 13 2.04 0.81 16.94
CA ASP A 13 3.39 1.12 17.45
C ASP A 13 3.83 0.14 18.55
N MET A 14 5.13 -0.04 18.74
CA MET A 14 5.74 -0.93 19.74
C MET A 14 6.43 -0.10 20.84
N GLY A 15 6.12 -0.34 22.14
CA GLY A 15 6.83 0.28 23.27
C GLY A 15 5.94 0.82 24.40
N ALA A 16 6.47 1.74 25.23
CA ALA A 16 6.28 1.74 26.69
C ALA A 16 4.84 1.55 27.25
N GLU A 17 3.77 2.06 26.62
CA GLU A 17 2.39 1.53 26.77
C GLU A 17 1.61 1.55 25.43
N LYS A 18 2.34 1.51 24.31
CA LYS A 18 1.89 1.37 22.92
C LYS A 18 1.31 -0.03 22.71
N LEU A 19 0.06 -0.20 23.14
CA LEU A 19 -0.71 -1.43 22.96
C LEU A 19 -0.87 -1.64 21.44
N ALA A 20 -0.12 -2.60 20.90
CA ALA A 20 0.27 -2.76 19.49
C ALA A 20 -0.84 -2.65 18.42
N TYR A 21 -2.10 -2.70 18.84
CA TYR A 21 -3.28 -2.39 18.05
C TYR A 21 -4.25 -1.57 18.90
N ALA A 22 -5.05 -0.72 18.26
CA ALA A 22 -6.17 -0.04 18.92
C ALA A 22 -7.31 -0.99 19.41
N GLY A 23 -7.19 -2.30 19.18
CA GLY A 23 -8.18 -3.33 19.49
C GLY A 23 -7.60 -4.75 19.39
N MET A 24 -8.48 -5.75 19.24
CA MET A 24 -8.02 -7.12 18.91
C MET A 24 -7.51 -7.17 17.48
N ASP A 25 -6.50 -7.99 17.21
CA ASP A 25 -5.97 -8.19 15.86
C ASP A 25 -6.95 -8.96 14.93
N ASP A 26 -7.98 -9.57 15.51
CA ASP A 26 -9.02 -10.34 14.82
C ASP A 26 -8.43 -11.34 13.80
N ALA A 27 -7.52 -12.17 14.31
CA ALA A 27 -6.84 -13.23 13.57
C ALA A 27 -6.07 -12.72 12.32
N GLY A 28 -5.47 -11.54 12.42
CA GLY A 28 -4.62 -10.95 11.39
C GLY A 28 -5.31 -9.89 10.54
N GLU A 29 -6.56 -9.54 10.82
CA GLU A 29 -7.28 -8.49 10.11
C GLU A 29 -6.58 -7.14 10.28
N MET A 30 -6.30 -6.72 11.53
CA MET A 30 -5.67 -5.43 11.80
C MET A 30 -4.23 -5.40 11.29
N SER A 31 -3.52 -6.52 11.43
CA SER A 31 -2.17 -6.70 10.87
C SER A 31 -2.14 -6.59 9.35
N ALA A 32 -3.07 -7.27 8.66
CA ALA A 32 -3.17 -7.20 7.20
C ALA A 32 -3.53 -5.79 6.74
N TRP A 33 -4.44 -5.11 7.45
CA TRP A 33 -4.78 -3.72 7.18
C TRP A 33 -3.54 -2.82 7.18
N TYR A 34 -2.68 -2.96 8.19
CA TYR A 34 -1.44 -2.18 8.29
C TYR A 34 -0.48 -2.52 7.15
N VAL A 35 -0.23 -3.80 6.87
CA VAL A 35 0.67 -4.23 5.80
C VAL A 35 0.22 -3.67 4.45
N PHE A 36 -1.06 -3.81 4.11
CA PHE A 36 -1.63 -3.27 2.88
C PHE A 36 -1.40 -1.75 2.77
N ASN A 37 -1.81 -0.99 3.79
CA ASN A 37 -1.66 0.46 3.75
C ASN A 37 -0.19 0.92 3.74
N ALA A 38 0.69 0.23 4.47
CA ALA A 38 2.12 0.54 4.50
C ALA A 38 2.81 0.33 3.15
N ILE A 39 2.38 -0.66 2.36
CA ILE A 39 2.87 -0.86 0.98
C ILE A 39 2.16 0.03 -0.05
N GLY A 40 1.15 0.79 0.37
CA GLY A 40 0.43 1.73 -0.49
C GLY A 40 -0.74 1.11 -1.28
N LEU A 41 -1.29 -0.02 -0.84
CA LEU A 41 -2.43 -0.70 -1.50
C LEU A 41 -3.54 -1.04 -0.49
N TYR A 42 -4.81 -1.09 -0.89
CA TYR A 42 -5.87 -1.61 -0.03
C TYR A 42 -7.08 -2.13 -0.82
N THR A 43 -7.70 -3.23 -0.38
CA THR A 43 -8.92 -3.77 -1.00
C THR A 43 -10.15 -3.09 -0.41
N TYR A 44 -10.77 -2.16 -1.14
CA TYR A 44 -12.00 -1.51 -0.66
C TYR A 44 -13.17 -2.48 -0.57
N SER A 45 -13.30 -3.33 -1.58
CA SER A 45 -14.30 -4.38 -1.68
C SER A 45 -13.57 -5.68 -2.00
N PRO A 46 -13.68 -6.72 -1.17
CA PRO A 46 -12.98 -7.99 -1.41
C PRO A 46 -13.54 -8.77 -2.60
N ALA A 47 -14.70 -8.37 -3.13
CA ALA A 47 -15.31 -8.98 -4.31
C ALA A 47 -14.78 -8.37 -5.62
N ASP A 48 -14.20 -7.17 -5.55
CA ASP A 48 -13.69 -6.46 -6.72
C ASP A 48 -12.20 -6.75 -6.91
N PRO A 49 -11.75 -7.08 -8.13
CA PRO A 49 -10.37 -7.45 -8.40
C PRO A 49 -9.47 -6.21 -8.53
N GLU A 50 -9.59 -5.25 -7.62
CA GLU A 50 -8.84 -3.99 -7.65
C GLU A 50 -8.40 -3.52 -6.27
N TYR A 51 -7.35 -2.70 -6.26
CA TYR A 51 -6.74 -2.16 -5.06
C TYR A 51 -6.72 -0.64 -5.15
N ILE A 52 -7.17 0.05 -4.10
CA ILE A 52 -6.92 1.47 -3.92
C ILE A 52 -5.42 1.68 -3.73
N ILE A 53 -4.87 2.68 -4.40
CA ILE A 53 -3.49 3.11 -4.31
C ILE A 53 -3.40 4.29 -3.34
N SER A 54 -2.52 4.18 -2.35
CA SER A 54 -2.23 5.22 -1.36
C SER A 54 -0.73 5.54 -1.32
N VAL A 55 -0.30 6.41 -0.40
CA VAL A 55 1.12 6.75 -0.28
C VAL A 55 1.81 5.67 0.54
N PRO A 56 2.78 4.92 -0.03
CA PRO A 56 3.49 3.90 0.72
C PRO A 56 4.42 4.53 1.76
N LEU A 57 4.56 3.83 2.88
CA LEU A 57 5.47 4.22 3.95
C LEU A 57 6.93 4.17 3.47
N PHE A 58 7.27 3.11 2.73
CA PHE A 58 8.62 2.85 2.24
C PHE A 58 8.87 3.46 0.86
N ASN A 59 10.15 3.71 0.54
CA ASN A 59 10.55 4.22 -0.77
C ASN A 59 10.48 3.12 -1.86
N GLU A 60 10.71 1.87 -1.47
CA GLU A 60 10.62 0.72 -2.36
C GLU A 60 10.07 -0.47 -1.57
N VAL A 61 9.09 -1.17 -2.15
CA VAL A 61 8.57 -2.44 -1.66
C VAL A 61 8.65 -3.44 -2.79
N LYS A 62 9.19 -4.62 -2.50
CA LYS A 62 9.27 -5.75 -3.43
C LYS A 62 8.57 -6.95 -2.82
N PHE A 63 7.70 -7.59 -3.58
CA PHE A 63 7.06 -8.84 -3.16
C PHE A 63 7.01 -9.85 -4.30
N SER A 64 7.32 -11.09 -3.94
CA SER A 64 7.31 -12.23 -4.85
C SER A 64 5.88 -12.66 -5.16
N LEU A 65 5.57 -12.80 -6.44
CA LEU A 65 4.31 -13.36 -6.94
C LEU A 65 4.41 -14.88 -7.18
N GLY A 66 5.53 -15.47 -6.80
CA GLY A 66 5.87 -16.86 -7.11
C GLY A 66 6.36 -17.04 -8.55
N LYS A 67 6.85 -18.25 -8.85
CA LYS A 67 7.37 -18.64 -10.20
C LYS A 67 8.45 -17.69 -10.75
N GLY A 68 9.25 -17.09 -9.87
CA GLY A 68 10.30 -16.14 -10.23
C GLY A 68 9.82 -14.74 -10.65
N LYS A 69 8.52 -14.44 -10.50
CA LYS A 69 7.97 -13.10 -10.74
C LYS A 69 8.00 -12.25 -9.47
N GLU A 70 8.30 -10.98 -9.62
CA GLU A 70 8.31 -9.98 -8.54
C GLU A 70 7.52 -8.76 -8.97
N CYS A 71 6.77 -8.15 -8.05
CA CYS A 71 6.18 -6.83 -8.23
C CYS A 71 6.96 -5.82 -7.40
N THR A 72 7.22 -4.63 -7.96
CA THR A 72 7.87 -3.52 -7.26
C THR A 72 6.91 -2.34 -7.14
N ILE A 73 6.76 -1.80 -5.94
CA ILE A 73 6.11 -0.51 -5.69
C ILE A 73 7.22 0.48 -5.32
N ARG A 74 7.34 1.57 -6.07
CA ARG A 74 8.35 2.62 -5.86
C ARG A 74 7.64 3.95 -5.55
N LYS A 75 8.08 4.61 -4.48
CA LYS A 75 7.71 6.00 -4.17
C LYS A 75 8.79 6.95 -4.65
N GLU A 76 8.38 7.97 -5.41
CA GLU A 76 9.24 9.07 -5.80
C GLU A 76 8.78 10.36 -5.13
N GLY A 77 9.68 11.06 -4.45
CA GLY A 77 9.33 12.22 -3.62
C GLY A 77 9.22 11.88 -2.14
N ASN A 78 8.96 12.90 -1.33
CA ASN A 78 8.93 12.79 0.14
C ASN A 78 7.59 13.23 0.74
N GLY A 79 6.67 13.69 -0.09
CA GLY A 79 5.37 14.21 0.30
C GLY A 79 4.36 13.14 0.69
N LYS A 80 3.29 13.60 1.33
CA LYS A 80 2.16 12.79 1.81
C LYS A 80 0.98 12.76 0.84
N LYS A 81 1.14 13.35 -0.35
CA LYS A 81 0.10 13.43 -1.36
C LYS A 81 0.59 12.91 -2.70
N ILE A 82 -0.20 12.04 -3.32
CA ILE A 82 0.09 11.52 -4.66
C ILE A 82 -0.14 12.61 -5.70
N LYS A 83 0.81 12.76 -6.62
CA LYS A 83 0.72 13.60 -7.82
C LYS A 83 0.53 12.77 -9.07
N GLN A 84 1.15 11.59 -9.14
CA GLN A 84 1.09 10.74 -10.30
C GLN A 84 1.23 9.27 -9.92
N ILE A 85 0.57 8.41 -10.69
CA ILE A 85 0.68 6.96 -10.60
C ILE A 85 1.01 6.43 -11.99
N LYS A 86 2.00 5.54 -12.09
CA LYS A 86 2.33 4.82 -13.32
C LYS A 86 2.47 3.34 -13.05
N TYR A 87 1.99 2.51 -13.95
CA TYR A 87 2.29 1.08 -13.98
C TYR A 87 2.96 0.74 -15.30
N ASP A 88 4.14 0.12 -15.26
CA ASP A 88 4.93 -0.19 -16.46
C ASP A 88 5.12 1.03 -17.37
N ASN A 89 5.53 2.15 -16.77
CA ASN A 89 5.69 3.47 -17.41
C ASN A 89 4.41 4.10 -18.01
N LYS A 90 3.24 3.45 -17.89
CA LYS A 90 1.96 3.99 -18.37
C LYS A 90 1.21 4.68 -17.24
N PRO A 91 0.64 5.88 -17.45
CA PRO A 91 -0.14 6.55 -16.43
C PRO A 91 -1.39 5.73 -16.07
N ILE A 92 -1.71 5.67 -14.78
CA ILE A 92 -3.00 5.20 -14.29
C ILE A 92 -3.87 6.43 -14.04
N GLU A 93 -5.06 6.45 -14.62
CA GLU A 93 -6.07 7.43 -14.26
C GLU A 93 -6.84 6.96 -13.03
N GLY A 94 -7.10 7.87 -12.08
CA GLY A 94 -7.75 7.55 -10.82
C GLY A 94 -6.80 6.94 -9.78
N TRP A 95 -7.34 6.08 -8.93
CA TRP A 95 -6.69 5.64 -7.70
C TRP A 95 -6.66 4.12 -7.55
N PHE A 96 -6.89 3.37 -8.62
CA PHE A 96 -7.02 1.92 -8.57
C PHE A 96 -6.02 1.23 -9.49
N ILE A 97 -5.49 0.10 -9.04
CA ILE A 97 -4.77 -0.86 -9.87
C ILE A 97 -5.52 -2.20 -9.87
N GLN A 98 -5.69 -2.79 -11.03
CA GLN A 98 -6.36 -4.08 -11.18
C GLN A 98 -5.44 -5.22 -10.73
N HIS A 99 -6.04 -6.29 -10.20
CA HIS A 99 -5.33 -7.47 -9.74
C HIS A 99 -4.54 -8.15 -10.86
N ASP A 100 -5.13 -8.23 -12.06
CA ASP A 100 -4.48 -8.79 -13.24
C ASP A 100 -3.24 -7.99 -13.68
N GLN A 101 -3.25 -6.66 -13.48
CA GLN A 101 -2.08 -5.80 -13.68
C GLN A 101 -1.00 -6.19 -12.68
N LEU A 102 -1.28 -6.21 -11.38
CA LEU A 102 -0.28 -6.60 -10.37
C LEU A 102 0.36 -7.97 -10.66
N LEU A 103 -0.44 -8.96 -11.10
CA LEU A 103 0.05 -10.30 -11.47
C LEU A 103 1.03 -10.32 -12.66
N GLN A 104 1.13 -9.25 -13.45
CA GLN A 104 2.14 -9.13 -14.49
C GLN A 104 3.56 -8.98 -13.91
N GLY A 105 3.70 -8.58 -12.65
CA GLY A 105 5.00 -8.49 -11.97
C GLY A 105 5.89 -7.38 -12.55
N LYS A 106 5.32 -6.18 -12.69
CA LYS A 106 6.03 -4.99 -13.16
C LYS A 106 6.06 -3.91 -12.08
N GLU A 107 6.59 -2.74 -12.42
CA GLU A 107 6.75 -1.64 -11.48
C GLU A 107 5.52 -0.72 -11.43
N LEU A 108 5.04 -0.46 -10.21
CA LEU A 108 4.10 0.59 -9.86
C LEU A 108 4.87 1.77 -9.25
N VAL A 109 4.92 2.90 -9.95
CA VAL A 109 5.57 4.12 -9.48
C VAL A 109 4.52 5.10 -8.98
N ILE A 110 4.67 5.55 -7.74
CA ILE A 110 3.81 6.52 -7.07
C ILE A 110 4.64 7.77 -6.80
N THR A 111 4.43 8.83 -7.57
CA THR A 111 5.10 10.12 -7.39
C THR A 111 4.30 10.97 -6.41
N THR A 112 4.96 11.49 -5.38
CA THR A 112 4.38 12.37 -4.37
C THR A 112 4.92 13.79 -4.45
N GLU A 113 4.37 14.69 -3.62
CA GLU A 113 4.87 16.06 -3.41
C GLU A 113 6.35 16.14 -3.01
#